data_AF-A0A6C0KRB8-F1
#
_entry.id   AF-A0A6C0KRB8-F1
#
_cell.length_a   1.000
_cell.length_b   1.000
_cell.length_c   1.000
_cell.angle_alpha   90.00
_cell.angle_beta   90.00
_cell.angle_gamma   90.00
#
_symmetry.space_group_name_H-M   'P 1'
#
loop_
_entity.id
_entity.type
_entity.pdbx_description
1 polymer ?
#
loop_
_entity_poly.entity_id
_entity_poly.type
_entity_poly.pdbx_seq_one_letter_code
_entity_poly.pdbx_strand_id
1 'polypeptide(L)'
;MAAQRPSERKLFSSPLLHKQVSITAPKDTVTIGIEEKNDDKKEEKSLEVFNPKHTITYNDVVKILKDSYNFDENITSTSLDILALYLKGQKIIYTESKTYCEKRLNTLMLPAILLAAVCSILNFILKDYAYGTIIISGLNACNSFILSIINYLKLAEKSQNHLMAAQRFHNLESRIELKSGRSLFFSKTSIDIEKTLEEIEKEIKEIQSSDQFIVPEAIRYRYPKIYSSNLFALVKEIKNGEMLIINKLKSAVQDIHLYTEEKSQLLEKEKDLIQRIQKYTNEINDFEVEEKLIELKIQHNGNLSGEEESEDESEDEEEVDELVYAEDMDEAFTDSKEIERRKYELQQENARRQKWNQEVRERNQLRQDTRMERVRNKSEMLSKLEMEQKLKLSKINTNMQQLTVRKNQLKTRLEELRNTMKEIDTKIRESDEKKNKAFEATVTHRQRYIDLSDTLNREIDQHIKTSQRYGCNPCDFFNT
;
A
#
# COMPACT_ATOMS: atom_id res chain seq x y z
N MET A 1 53.94 63.62 -1.98
CA MET A 1 53.76 62.33 -2.69
C MET A 1 52.27 62.01 -2.68
N ALA A 2 51.72 61.76 -3.87
CA ALA A 2 50.29 61.76 -4.26
C ALA A 2 49.38 60.92 -3.32
N ALA A 3 48.17 61.33 -2.90
CA ALA A 3 46.98 61.85 -3.59
C ALA A 3 46.25 60.85 -4.50
N GLN A 4 45.14 60.26 -4.02
CA GLN A 4 43.79 60.20 -4.67
C GLN A 4 42.87 59.11 -4.07
N ARG A 5 41.62 59.51 -3.75
CA ARG A 5 40.42 58.64 -3.74
C ARG A 5 39.73 58.74 -5.14
N PRO A 6 38.48 58.26 -5.36
CA PRO A 6 38.02 56.89 -5.67
C PRO A 6 37.20 56.83 -7.00
N SER A 7 36.75 55.65 -7.46
CA SER A 7 35.65 55.48 -8.44
C SER A 7 35.04 54.06 -8.28
N GLU A 8 33.80 53.89 -7.85
CA GLU A 8 32.51 53.86 -8.59
C GLU A 8 32.22 52.61 -9.47
N ARG A 9 31.26 51.80 -8.96
CA ARG A 9 30.14 51.03 -9.57
C ARG A 9 30.27 50.36 -10.96
N LYS A 10 29.82 49.09 -11.01
CA LYS A 10 28.87 48.42 -11.96
C LYS A 10 28.50 47.06 -11.31
N LEU A 11 27.29 46.74 -10.83
CA LEU A 11 25.97 46.44 -11.45
C LEU A 11 25.96 45.34 -12.54
N PHE A 12 25.14 44.30 -12.28
CA PHE A 12 24.66 43.18 -13.12
C PHE A 12 25.75 42.17 -13.57
N SER A 13 25.57 40.84 -13.62
CA SER A 13 24.37 40.01 -13.87
C SER A 13 24.62 38.56 -13.43
N SER A 14 23.57 37.85 -13.03
CA SER A 14 23.50 36.39 -12.88
C SER A 14 23.89 35.66 -14.17
N PRO A 15 24.18 34.35 -14.07
CA PRO A 15 23.45 33.43 -14.95
C PRO A 15 22.86 32.24 -14.18
N LEU A 16 21.56 32.07 -14.38
CA LEU A 16 20.84 30.80 -14.28
C LEU A 16 21.55 29.76 -15.13
N LEU A 17 21.79 28.57 -14.59
CA LEU A 17 21.98 27.37 -15.39
C LEU A 17 21.22 26.22 -14.73
N HIS A 18 20.05 25.96 -15.31
CA HIS A 18 19.42 24.64 -15.32
C HIS A 18 20.48 23.59 -15.60
N LYS A 19 20.64 22.64 -14.68
CA LYS A 19 21.21 21.33 -15.02
C LYS A 19 20.28 20.26 -14.50
N GLN A 20 19.44 19.75 -15.41
CA GLN A 20 18.92 18.40 -15.31
C GLN A 20 20.11 17.46 -15.08
N VAL A 21 20.08 16.68 -14.00
CA VAL A 21 21.00 15.55 -13.85
C VAL A 21 20.15 14.32 -13.62
N SER A 22 20.09 13.56 -14.70
CA SER A 22 19.59 12.20 -14.86
C SER A 22 20.29 11.21 -13.94
N ILE A 23 19.49 10.23 -13.54
CA ILE A 23 19.84 9.01 -12.81
C ILE A 23 20.87 8.20 -13.60
N THR A 24 22.01 7.88 -13.00
CA THR A 24 22.84 6.72 -13.34
C THR A 24 23.60 6.23 -12.10
N ALA A 25 23.41 4.96 -11.77
CA ALA A 25 24.12 4.25 -10.70
C ALA A 25 25.60 4.03 -11.04
N PRO A 26 26.52 4.03 -10.05
CA PRO A 26 27.81 3.39 -10.21
C PRO A 26 27.82 2.04 -9.48
N LYS A 27 28.06 0.97 -10.26
CA LYS A 27 28.81 -0.19 -9.78
C LYS A 27 30.27 0.23 -9.76
N ASP A 28 31.00 -0.09 -8.69
CA ASP A 28 32.32 -0.73 -8.81
C ASP A 28 32.84 -1.18 -7.44
N THR A 29 33.30 -2.41 -7.46
CA THR A 29 34.00 -3.21 -6.46
C THR A 29 35.36 -2.63 -6.08
N VAL A 30 35.65 -2.53 -4.78
CA VAL A 30 37.01 -2.66 -4.23
C VAL A 30 36.94 -3.44 -2.91
N THR A 31 37.51 -4.64 -2.91
CA THR A 31 37.89 -5.43 -1.74
C THR A 31 39.29 -5.01 -1.27
N ILE A 32 39.57 -5.08 0.05
CA ILE A 32 40.79 -5.66 0.68
C ILE A 32 40.74 -5.47 2.23
N GLY A 33 40.97 -6.59 2.96
CA GLY A 33 41.52 -6.72 4.32
C GLY A 33 40.56 -6.46 5.50
N ILE A 34 39.90 -7.45 6.12
CA ILE A 34 40.36 -8.48 7.08
C ILE A 34 41.13 -7.91 8.29
N GLU A 35 40.40 -7.66 9.39
CA GLU A 35 40.84 -8.07 10.73
C GLU A 35 39.64 -8.72 11.45
N GLU A 36 39.83 -9.99 11.81
CA GLU A 36 38.89 -10.85 12.54
C GLU A 36 38.87 -10.47 14.02
N LYS A 37 37.68 -10.28 14.59
CA LYS A 37 37.33 -10.83 15.89
C LYS A 37 35.87 -11.28 15.88
N ASN A 38 35.73 -12.59 16.02
CA ASN A 38 34.49 -13.33 16.19
C ASN A 38 33.70 -12.81 17.40
N ASP A 39 32.39 -12.63 17.21
CA ASP A 39 31.41 -13.16 18.15
C ASP A 39 30.10 -13.41 17.41
N ASP A 40 29.58 -14.61 17.65
CA ASP A 40 28.47 -15.25 16.98
C ASP A 40 27.14 -14.51 17.14
N LYS A 41 26.45 -14.29 16.02
CA LYS A 41 25.03 -14.63 15.82
C LYS A 41 24.61 -14.29 14.38
N LYS A 42 24.47 -15.33 13.57
CA LYS A 42 23.69 -15.29 12.33
C LYS A 42 22.23 -15.05 12.70
N GLU A 43 21.73 -13.84 12.48
CA GLU A 43 20.30 -13.63 12.27
C GLU A 43 20.05 -13.66 10.76
N GLU A 44 19.49 -14.79 10.31
CA GLU A 44 18.81 -14.88 9.03
C GLU A 44 17.79 -13.75 8.94
N LYS A 45 17.91 -12.93 7.88
CA LYS A 45 16.83 -12.09 7.38
C LYS A 45 15.68 -12.98 6.93
N SER A 46 14.85 -13.40 7.88
CA SER A 46 13.49 -13.78 7.59
C SER A 46 12.71 -12.49 7.32
N LEU A 47 12.12 -12.42 6.13
CA LEU A 47 10.99 -11.54 5.87
C LEU A 47 9.97 -11.80 6.98
N GLU A 48 9.82 -10.86 7.91
CA GLU A 48 8.82 -10.95 8.96
C GLU A 48 7.44 -11.03 8.30
N VAL A 49 6.94 -12.25 8.23
CA VAL A 49 5.56 -12.58 7.93
C VAL A 49 4.72 -11.88 8.99
N PHE A 50 4.06 -10.79 8.60
CA PHE A 50 3.15 -10.05 9.46
C PHE A 50 2.06 -11.00 9.99
N ASN A 51 2.01 -11.13 11.32
CA ASN A 51 1.13 -12.00 12.11
C ASN A 51 -0.35 -11.55 11.97
N PRO A 52 -1.34 -12.44 11.72
CA PRO A 52 -2.65 -12.09 11.16
C PRO A 52 -3.70 -11.63 12.20
N LYS A 53 -3.29 -10.83 13.19
CA LYS A 53 -4.22 -10.26 14.19
C LYS A 53 -3.93 -8.82 14.61
N HIS A 54 -2.94 -8.16 14.03
CA HIS A 54 -2.56 -6.84 14.52
C HIS A 54 -3.42 -5.74 13.89
N THR A 55 -4.33 -5.17 14.69
CA THR A 55 -4.82 -3.82 14.45
C THR A 55 -3.60 -2.92 14.25
N ILE A 56 -3.49 -2.29 13.09
CA ILE A 56 -2.39 -1.39 12.77
C ILE A 56 -2.49 -0.23 13.75
N THR A 57 -1.50 -0.13 14.62
CA THR A 57 -1.45 0.92 15.64
C THR A 57 -0.95 2.20 14.99
N TYR A 58 -1.28 3.36 15.57
CA TYR A 58 -0.71 4.64 15.16
C TYR A 58 0.83 4.57 15.09
N ASN A 59 1.44 3.89 16.07
CA ASN A 59 2.88 3.68 16.15
C ASN A 59 3.45 2.86 14.98
N ASP A 60 2.68 1.93 14.41
CA ASP A 60 3.14 1.07 13.32
C ASP A 60 3.20 1.86 12.00
N VAL A 61 2.19 2.69 11.75
CA VAL A 61 2.17 3.61 10.59
C VAL A 61 3.27 4.65 10.72
N VAL A 62 3.47 5.16 11.93
CA VAL A 62 4.57 6.07 12.22
C VAL A 62 5.92 5.37 12.03
N LYS A 63 6.08 4.10 12.40
CA LYS A 63 7.31 3.33 12.17
C LYS A 63 7.60 3.13 10.68
N ILE A 64 6.58 2.76 9.89
CA ILE A 64 6.69 2.66 8.43
C ILE A 64 7.08 4.01 7.81
N LEU A 65 6.49 5.10 8.29
CA LEU A 65 6.84 6.46 7.89
C LEU A 65 8.28 6.81 8.29
N LYS A 66 8.71 6.45 9.51
CA LYS A 66 10.09 6.65 10.01
C LYS A 66 11.11 5.96 9.11
N ASP A 67 10.89 4.68 8.83
CA ASP A 67 11.83 3.85 8.06
C ASP A 67 11.87 4.24 6.57
N SER A 68 10.74 4.70 6.01
CA SER A 68 10.66 5.06 4.59
C SER A 68 11.11 6.50 4.29
N TYR A 69 11.03 7.41 5.27
CA TYR A 69 11.18 8.87 5.03
C TYR A 69 12.00 9.64 6.08
N ASN A 70 12.74 8.98 6.99
CA ASN A 70 13.45 9.65 8.11
C ASN A 70 12.52 10.63 8.87
N PHE A 71 11.34 10.14 9.23
CA PHE A 71 10.20 10.95 9.66
C PHE A 71 10.46 11.78 10.94
N ASP A 72 11.13 11.21 11.93
CA ASP A 72 11.38 11.91 13.19
C ASP A 72 12.33 13.10 13.01
N GLU A 73 13.40 12.91 12.22
CA GLU A 73 14.44 13.92 11.99
C GLU A 73 13.92 15.11 11.16
N ASN A 74 13.03 14.83 10.21
CA ASN A 74 12.38 15.86 9.41
C ASN A 74 11.37 16.68 10.24
N ILE A 75 10.62 16.05 11.15
CA ILE A 75 9.67 16.75 12.03
C ILE A 75 10.39 17.64 13.02
N THR A 76 11.50 17.16 13.58
CA THR A 76 12.26 17.90 14.58
C THR A 76 12.97 19.10 13.94
N SER A 77 13.57 18.91 12.77
CA SER A 77 14.13 20.01 11.97
C SER A 77 13.06 21.05 11.61
N THR A 78 11.90 20.61 11.10
CA THR A 78 10.81 21.53 10.73
C THR A 78 10.28 22.31 11.94
N SER A 79 10.14 21.66 13.09
CA SER A 79 9.70 22.32 14.33
C SER A 79 10.71 23.35 14.83
N LEU A 80 12.01 23.07 14.70
CA LEU A 80 13.08 24.00 15.03
C LEU A 80 13.14 25.19 14.05
N ASP A 81 12.82 24.99 12.78
CA ASP A 81 12.75 26.08 11.79
C ASP A 81 11.60 27.05 12.08
N ILE A 82 10.43 26.54 12.49
CA ILE A 82 9.30 27.37 12.95
C ILE A 82 9.68 28.18 14.19
N LEU A 83 10.44 27.56 15.10
CA LEU A 83 10.95 28.22 16.29
C LEU A 83 11.96 29.33 15.93
N ALA A 84 12.87 29.07 14.99
CA ALA A 84 13.77 30.08 14.46
C ALA A 84 13.00 31.26 13.84
N LEU A 85 11.92 30.98 13.11
CA LEU A 85 11.05 31.99 12.51
C LEU A 85 10.38 32.89 13.58
N TYR A 86 9.88 32.30 14.67
CA TYR A 86 9.34 33.06 15.79
C TYR A 86 10.39 33.95 16.45
N LEU A 87 11.59 33.43 16.68
CA LEU A 87 12.69 34.17 17.30
C LEU A 87 13.20 35.31 16.43
N LYS A 88 13.23 35.10 15.11
CA LYS A 88 13.50 36.16 14.13
C LYS A 88 12.48 37.30 14.26
N GLY A 89 11.20 36.97 14.43
CA GLY A 89 10.15 37.95 14.71
C GLY A 89 10.39 38.74 16.01
N GLN A 90 10.74 38.06 17.09
CA GLN A 90 11.05 38.71 18.38
C GLN A 90 12.28 39.63 18.28
N LYS A 91 13.36 39.17 17.65
CA LYS A 91 14.56 39.97 17.36
C LYS A 91 14.22 41.27 16.61
N ILE A 92 13.34 41.20 15.61
CA ILE A 92 12.92 42.39 14.84
C ILE A 92 12.18 43.37 15.76
N ILE A 93 11.24 42.92 16.60
CA ILE A 93 10.52 43.78 17.55
C ILE A 93 11.50 44.54 18.46
N TYR A 94 12.48 43.84 19.01
CA TYR A 94 13.47 44.47 19.92
C TYR A 94 14.45 45.38 19.18
N THR A 95 14.81 45.05 17.94
CA THR A 95 15.67 45.90 17.10
C THR A 95 14.97 47.20 16.71
N GLU A 96 13.69 47.13 16.35
CA GLU A 96 12.87 48.32 16.06
C GLU A 96 12.63 49.15 17.32
N SER A 97 12.41 48.50 18.48
CA SER A 97 12.25 49.18 19.77
C SER A 97 13.52 49.94 20.19
N LYS A 98 14.69 49.35 19.96
CA LYS A 98 15.98 50.03 20.11
C LYS A 98 16.03 51.27 19.22
N THR A 99 15.81 51.12 17.92
CA THR A 99 15.87 52.25 16.97
C THR A 99 14.88 53.35 17.33
N TYR A 100 13.69 53.01 17.81
CA TYR A 100 12.69 53.97 18.29
C TYR A 100 13.20 54.79 19.49
N CYS A 101 13.79 54.13 20.49
CA CYS A 101 14.38 54.79 21.65
C CYS A 101 15.61 55.64 21.29
N GLU A 102 16.47 55.16 20.37
CA GLU A 102 17.63 55.91 19.89
C GLU A 102 17.24 57.17 19.13
N LYS A 103 16.18 57.11 18.30
CA LYS A 103 15.67 58.29 17.61
C LYS A 103 15.23 59.35 18.61
N ARG A 104 14.40 58.99 19.60
CA ARG A 104 13.94 59.93 20.65
C ARG A 104 15.11 60.48 21.48
N LEU A 105 16.11 59.64 21.79
CA LEU A 105 17.33 60.09 22.47
C LEU A 105 18.07 61.12 21.62
N ASN A 106 18.33 60.82 20.35
CA ASN A 106 19.07 61.72 19.46
C ASN A 106 18.31 63.03 19.19
N THR A 107 16.97 62.98 19.13
CA THR A 107 16.11 64.17 19.01
C THR A 107 16.26 65.11 20.20
N LEU A 108 16.52 64.60 21.41
CA LEU A 108 16.70 65.41 22.61
C LEU A 108 18.17 65.78 22.88
N MET A 109 19.10 64.86 22.59
CA MET A 109 20.53 65.01 22.89
C MET A 109 21.21 66.00 21.92
N LEU A 110 20.90 65.94 20.62
CA LEU A 110 21.54 66.83 19.63
C LEU A 110 21.21 68.33 19.87
N PRO A 111 19.95 68.73 20.16
CA PRO A 111 19.64 70.10 20.53
C PRO A 111 20.28 70.54 21.84
N ALA A 112 20.40 69.66 22.83
CA ALA A 112 21.09 69.98 24.10
C ALA A 112 22.58 70.26 23.87
N ILE A 113 23.27 69.44 23.06
CA ILE A 113 24.67 69.64 22.70
C ILE A 113 24.85 70.95 21.93
N LEU A 114 23.97 71.24 20.97
CA LEU A 114 23.99 72.49 20.21
C LEU A 114 23.76 73.69 21.13
N LEU A 115 22.76 73.62 22.01
CA LEU A 115 22.44 74.66 22.99
C LEU A 115 23.64 74.91 23.92
N ALA A 116 24.32 73.86 24.38
CA ALA A 116 25.52 73.98 25.21
C ALA A 116 26.66 74.70 24.46
N ALA A 117 26.92 74.33 23.20
CA ALA A 117 27.93 74.98 22.37
C ALA A 117 27.60 76.47 22.12
N VAL A 118 26.33 76.78 21.83
CA VAL A 118 25.86 78.17 21.67
C VAL A 118 26.03 78.95 22.98
N CYS A 119 25.69 78.37 24.14
CA CYS A 119 25.89 79.00 25.44
C CYS A 119 27.36 79.37 25.68
N SER A 120 28.30 78.48 25.35
CA SER A 120 29.73 78.74 25.52
C SER A 120 30.23 79.89 24.64
N ILE A 121 29.78 79.98 23.38
CA ILE A 121 30.14 81.07 22.47
C ILE A 121 29.49 82.38 22.92
N LEU A 122 28.21 82.33 23.31
CA LEU A 122 27.45 83.51 23.75
C LEU A 122 28.05 84.11 25.04
N ASN A 123 28.58 83.27 25.93
CA ASN A 123 29.29 83.71 27.13
C ASN A 123 30.54 84.56 26.84
N PHE A 124 31.23 84.32 25.72
CA PHE A 124 32.37 85.13 25.31
C PHE A 124 31.94 86.50 24.74
N ILE A 125 30.90 86.51 23.90
CA ILE A 125 30.45 87.72 23.18
C ILE A 125 29.71 88.69 24.12
N LEU A 126 28.92 88.18 25.07
CA LEU A 126 28.06 89.00 25.92
C LEU A 126 28.74 89.44 27.23
N LYS A 127 30.05 89.26 27.37
CA LYS A 127 30.80 89.58 28.59
C LYS A 127 30.72 91.06 28.99
N ASP A 128 30.60 91.97 28.01
CA ASP A 128 30.61 93.42 28.23
C ASP A 128 29.21 94.02 28.48
N TYR A 129 28.14 93.21 28.40
CA TYR A 129 26.75 93.67 28.56
C TYR A 129 26.13 93.17 29.86
N ALA A 130 25.49 94.06 30.63
CA ALA A 130 24.82 93.72 31.90
C ALA A 130 23.69 92.68 31.74
N TYR A 131 23.01 92.66 30.59
CA TYR A 131 21.98 91.66 30.27
C TYR A 131 22.56 90.28 29.91
N GLY A 132 23.86 90.20 29.63
CA GLY A 132 24.54 88.97 29.22
C GLY A 132 24.42 87.86 30.26
N THR A 133 24.66 88.19 31.53
CA THR A 133 24.61 87.22 32.63
C THR A 133 23.23 86.57 32.78
N ILE A 134 22.14 87.35 32.66
CA ILE A 134 20.77 86.83 32.80
C ILE A 134 20.44 85.85 31.67
N ILE A 135 20.81 86.19 30.43
CA ILE A 135 20.56 85.34 29.24
C ILE A 135 21.35 84.03 29.34
N ILE A 136 22.63 84.09 29.73
CA ILE A 136 23.49 82.91 29.85
C ILE A 136 22.99 81.99 30.97
N SER A 137 22.61 82.53 32.13
CA SER A 137 22.00 81.75 33.21
C SER A 137 20.69 81.09 32.78
N GLY A 138 19.85 81.78 31.99
CA GLY A 138 18.61 81.23 31.44
C GLY A 138 18.83 80.07 30.47
N LEU A 139 19.77 80.21 29.52
CA LEU A 139 20.09 79.15 28.56
C LEU A 139 20.77 77.95 29.23
N ASN A 140 21.64 78.18 30.21
CA ASN A 140 22.27 77.11 31.00
C ASN A 140 21.25 76.35 31.87
N ALA A 141 20.26 77.06 32.43
CA ALA A 141 19.15 76.42 33.14
C ALA A 141 18.31 75.56 32.18
N CYS A 142 18.00 76.05 30.98
CA CYS A 142 17.31 75.26 29.94
C CYS A 142 18.11 74.03 29.51
N ASN A 143 19.42 74.15 29.32
CA ASN A 143 20.28 73.02 28.97
C ASN A 143 20.30 71.96 30.08
N SER A 144 20.43 72.39 31.34
CA SER A 144 20.38 71.51 32.52
C SER A 144 19.02 70.81 32.66
N PHE A 145 17.93 71.51 32.32
CA PHE A 145 16.59 70.94 32.30
C PHE A 145 16.43 69.84 31.24
N ILE A 146 16.92 70.05 30.00
CA ILE A 146 16.89 69.02 28.96
C ILE A 146 17.72 67.79 29.37
N LEU A 147 18.92 68.00 29.94
CA LEU A 147 19.75 66.91 30.45
C LEU A 147 19.07 66.14 31.60
N SER A 148 18.35 66.84 32.49
CA SER A 148 17.56 66.22 33.55
C SER A 148 16.43 65.35 32.99
N ILE A 149 15.73 65.81 31.93
CA ILE A 149 14.70 65.01 31.23
C ILE A 149 15.31 63.75 30.60
N ILE A 150 16.47 63.87 29.93
CA ILE A 150 17.16 62.72 29.32
C ILE A 150 17.51 61.68 30.38
N ASN A 151 18.06 62.13 31.52
CA ASN A 151 18.42 61.25 32.64
C ASN A 151 17.19 60.64 33.32
N TYR A 152 16.10 61.39 33.48
CA TYR A 152 14.86 60.90 34.07
C TYR A 152 14.19 59.83 33.20
N LEU A 153 14.11 60.07 31.88
CA LEU A 153 13.48 59.13 30.95
C LEU A 153 14.30 57.86 30.72
N LYS A 154 15.58 57.86 31.13
CA LYS A 154 16.53 56.75 30.99
C LYS A 154 16.57 56.18 29.56
N LEU A 155 16.48 57.08 28.57
CA LEU A 155 16.37 56.71 27.15
C LEU A 155 17.57 55.88 26.64
N ALA A 156 18.78 56.20 27.11
CA ALA A 156 19.99 55.46 26.79
C ALA A 156 19.99 54.05 27.39
N GLU A 157 19.61 53.91 28.66
CA GLU A 157 19.49 52.63 29.37
C GLU A 157 18.42 51.74 28.71
N LYS A 158 17.28 52.31 28.34
CA LYS A 158 16.20 51.61 27.62
C LYS A 158 16.66 51.08 26.26
N SER A 159 17.31 51.92 25.45
CA SER A 159 17.84 51.50 24.15
C SER A 159 18.87 50.37 24.30
N GLN A 160 19.79 50.50 25.27
CA GLN A 160 20.80 49.50 25.52
C GLN A 160 20.20 48.15 25.96
N ASN A 161 19.17 48.16 26.80
CA ASN A 161 18.49 46.94 27.22
C ASN A 161 17.79 46.23 26.04
N HIS A 162 17.07 46.98 25.18
CA HIS A 162 16.47 46.39 23.98
C HIS A 162 17.52 45.86 22.99
N LEU A 163 18.69 46.50 22.88
CA LEU A 163 19.82 45.98 22.11
C LEU A 163 20.33 44.65 22.67
N MET A 164 20.51 44.56 23.99
CA MET A 164 20.95 43.33 24.65
C MET A 164 19.92 42.20 24.48
N ALA A 165 18.63 42.50 24.58
CA ALA A 165 17.55 41.54 24.30
C ALA A 165 17.61 41.05 22.84
N ALA A 166 17.72 41.97 21.87
CA ALA A 166 17.82 41.62 20.45
C ALA A 166 19.05 40.73 20.15
N GLN A 167 20.20 41.03 20.77
CA GLN A 167 21.42 40.22 20.64
C GLN A 167 21.26 38.83 21.24
N ARG A 168 20.60 38.70 22.39
CA ARG A 168 20.30 37.39 22.98
C ARG A 168 19.36 36.56 22.09
N PHE A 169 18.33 37.18 21.53
CA PHE A 169 17.45 36.52 20.55
C PHE A 169 18.18 36.10 19.28
N HIS A 170 19.09 36.93 18.76
CA HIS A 170 19.93 36.58 17.61
C HIS A 170 20.83 35.37 17.90
N ASN A 171 21.46 35.32 19.06
CA ASN A 171 22.30 34.19 19.44
C ASN A 171 21.49 32.90 19.61
N LEU A 172 20.23 33.02 20.06
CA LEU A 172 19.30 31.89 20.15
C LEU A 172 18.83 31.42 18.76
N GLU A 173 18.44 32.36 17.89
CA GLU A 173 18.09 32.13 16.47
C GLU A 173 19.20 31.33 15.76
N SER A 174 20.44 31.84 15.75
CA SER A 174 21.56 31.17 15.07
C SER A 174 21.88 29.79 15.66
N ARG A 175 21.72 29.60 16.97
CA ARG A 175 21.91 28.27 17.61
C ARG A 175 20.83 27.29 17.14
N ILE A 176 19.60 27.73 16.97
CA ILE A 176 18.48 26.87 16.55
C ILE A 176 18.56 26.56 15.06
N GLU A 177 18.89 27.52 14.21
CA GLU A 177 19.14 27.26 12.77
C GLU A 177 20.27 26.25 12.59
N LEU A 178 21.35 26.39 13.36
CA LEU A 178 22.47 25.44 13.33
C LEU A 178 22.08 24.06 13.89
N LYS A 179 21.32 23.99 15.00
CA LYS A 179 20.80 22.74 15.54
C LYS A 179 19.82 22.06 14.57
N SER A 180 18.97 22.82 13.89
CA SER A 180 18.04 22.33 12.86
C SER A 180 18.81 21.72 11.69
N GLY A 181 19.75 22.47 11.10
CA GLY A 181 20.60 21.96 10.03
C GLY A 181 21.40 20.73 10.45
N ARG A 182 21.94 20.72 11.68
CA ARG A 182 22.67 19.57 12.22
C ARG A 182 21.76 18.34 12.43
N SER A 183 20.50 18.55 12.84
CA SER A 183 19.50 17.48 12.98
C SER A 183 19.17 16.82 11.64
N LEU A 184 19.16 17.59 10.54
CA LEU A 184 18.89 17.07 9.20
C LEU A 184 20.06 16.27 8.61
N PHE A 185 21.31 16.71 8.86
CA PHE A 185 22.50 16.08 8.27
C PHE A 185 23.13 14.97 9.14
N PHE A 186 22.92 14.99 10.46
CA PHE A 186 23.60 14.09 11.40
C PHE A 186 22.60 13.26 12.23
N SER A 187 21.87 12.40 11.52
CA SER A 187 20.84 11.43 11.97
C SER A 187 21.21 10.54 13.17
N LYS A 188 22.49 10.31 13.43
CA LYS A 188 22.94 9.41 14.52
C LYS A 188 23.01 10.05 15.90
N THR A 189 22.84 11.37 15.98
CA THR A 189 22.81 12.05 17.27
C THR A 189 21.35 12.13 17.66
N SER A 190 20.92 11.31 18.63
CA SER A 190 19.65 11.54 19.32
C SER A 190 19.77 12.88 20.08
N ILE A 191 19.60 13.97 19.35
CA ILE A 191 19.44 15.30 19.93
C ILE A 191 18.20 15.16 20.80
N ASP A 192 18.39 15.25 22.11
CA ASP A 192 17.31 15.19 23.06
C ASP A 192 16.49 16.48 22.92
N ILE A 193 15.55 16.47 21.97
CA ILE A 193 14.79 17.65 21.54
C ILE A 193 14.05 18.25 22.72
N GLU A 194 13.57 17.40 23.63
CA GLU A 194 12.89 17.81 24.85
C GLU A 194 13.81 18.68 25.72
N LYS A 195 15.05 18.24 25.95
CA LYS A 195 16.06 19.06 26.64
C LYS A 195 16.38 20.35 25.89
N THR A 196 16.53 20.29 24.56
CA THR A 196 16.80 21.51 23.79
C THR A 196 15.64 22.49 23.83
N LEU A 197 14.39 22.01 23.86
CA LEU A 197 13.21 22.85 23.93
C LEU A 197 13.04 23.45 25.32
N GLU A 198 13.31 22.69 26.37
CA GLU A 198 13.36 23.16 27.76
C GLU A 198 14.46 24.22 27.97
N GLU A 199 15.66 23.99 27.40
CA GLU A 199 16.75 24.96 27.38
C GLU A 199 16.30 26.27 26.71
N ILE A 200 15.67 26.18 25.54
CA ILE A 200 15.20 27.34 24.79
C ILE A 200 14.08 28.07 25.55
N GLU A 201 13.13 27.34 26.15
CA GLU A 201 12.08 27.93 26.94
C GLU A 201 12.64 28.69 28.14
N LYS A 202 13.62 28.09 28.83
CA LYS A 202 14.30 28.72 29.96
C LYS A 202 15.02 29.99 29.51
N GLU A 203 15.77 29.93 28.43
CA GLU A 203 16.49 31.10 27.89
C GLU A 203 15.52 32.20 27.44
N ILE A 204 14.38 31.86 26.82
CA ILE A 204 13.36 32.86 26.46
C ILE A 204 12.78 33.52 27.72
N LYS A 205 12.46 32.73 28.76
CA LYS A 205 11.98 33.25 30.04
C LYS A 205 13.04 34.12 30.74
N GLU A 206 14.31 33.74 30.64
CA GLU A 206 15.43 34.53 31.15
C GLU A 206 15.56 35.86 30.39
N ILE A 207 15.40 35.87 29.07
CA ILE A 207 15.42 37.11 28.28
C ILE A 207 14.23 38.00 28.64
N GLN A 208 13.02 37.43 28.75
CA GLN A 208 11.81 38.17 29.10
C GLN A 208 11.83 38.73 30.53
N SER A 209 12.42 38.00 31.49
CA SER A 209 12.57 38.47 32.88
C SER A 209 13.74 39.43 33.07
N SER A 210 14.80 39.28 32.26
CA SER A 210 15.95 40.19 32.26
C SER A 210 15.65 41.53 31.60
N ASP A 211 14.65 41.61 30.71
CA ASP A 211 14.25 42.87 30.09
C ASP A 211 13.38 43.69 31.05
N GLN A 212 14.03 44.63 31.75
CA GLN A 212 13.36 45.51 32.70
C GLN A 212 12.42 46.53 32.02
N PHE A 213 12.49 46.69 30.69
CA PHE A 213 11.72 47.68 29.97
C PHE A 213 10.75 47.05 28.97
N ILE A 214 9.48 47.46 29.05
CA ILE A 214 8.43 46.99 28.16
C ILE A 214 8.62 47.59 26.75
N VAL A 215 8.38 46.78 25.72
CA VAL A 215 8.33 47.20 24.31
C VAL A 215 7.38 48.41 24.14
N PRO A 216 7.83 49.51 23.50
CA PRO A 216 7.01 50.69 23.27
C PRO A 216 5.69 50.40 22.55
N GLU A 217 4.62 51.10 22.93
CA GLU A 217 3.27 50.92 22.39
C GLU A 217 3.20 51.12 20.87
N ALA A 218 3.93 52.10 20.32
CA ALA A 218 4.01 52.33 18.89
C ALA A 218 4.48 51.09 18.11
N ILE A 219 5.40 50.30 18.68
CA ILE A 219 5.91 49.07 18.06
C ILE A 219 4.91 47.92 18.22
N ARG A 220 4.21 47.85 19.35
CA ARG A 220 3.17 46.82 19.59
C ARG A 220 2.00 46.94 18.61
N TYR A 221 1.53 48.16 18.32
CA TYR A 221 0.50 48.37 17.29
C TYR A 221 1.01 48.15 15.87
N ARG A 222 2.31 48.32 15.63
CA ARG A 222 2.92 48.08 14.33
C ARG A 222 3.08 46.58 14.03
N TYR A 223 3.32 45.77 15.06
CA TYR A 223 3.53 44.32 14.94
C TYR A 223 2.61 43.49 15.86
N PRO A 224 1.27 43.63 15.76
CA PRO A 224 0.35 42.99 16.70
C PRO A 224 0.42 41.47 16.61
N LYS A 225 0.47 40.92 15.39
CA LYS A 225 0.53 39.46 15.15
C LYS A 225 1.77 38.81 15.75
N ILE A 226 2.94 39.41 15.58
CA ILE A 226 4.21 38.85 16.06
C ILE A 226 4.31 38.98 17.59
N TYR A 227 3.83 40.11 18.14
CA TYR A 227 3.87 40.37 19.58
C TYR A 227 2.89 39.49 20.36
N SER A 228 1.66 39.27 19.86
CA SER A 228 0.64 38.46 20.54
C SER A 228 0.74 36.97 20.24
N SER A 229 1.62 36.55 19.34
CA SER A 229 1.74 35.14 18.95
C SER A 229 2.35 34.32 20.09
N ASN A 230 1.64 33.27 20.49
CA ASN A 230 2.18 32.28 21.42
C ASN A 230 2.88 31.18 20.63
N LEU A 231 4.20 31.08 20.81
CA LEU A 231 5.03 30.03 20.22
C LEU A 231 4.47 28.62 20.43
N PHE A 232 4.01 28.30 21.64
CA PHE A 232 3.47 26.96 21.94
C PHE A 232 2.13 26.70 21.25
N ALA A 233 1.32 27.74 21.02
CA ALA A 233 0.09 27.59 20.26
C ALA A 233 0.38 27.24 18.80
N LEU A 234 1.38 27.91 18.19
CA LEU A 234 1.83 27.61 16.83
C LEU A 234 2.36 26.17 16.70
N VAL A 235 3.28 25.76 17.58
CA VAL A 235 3.83 24.40 17.56
C VAL A 235 2.74 23.34 17.77
N LYS A 236 1.77 23.60 18.66
CA LYS A 236 0.67 22.69 18.94
C LYS A 236 -0.32 22.57 17.78
N GLU A 237 -0.67 23.68 17.14
CA GLU A 237 -1.54 23.69 15.94
C GLU A 237 -0.95 22.81 14.84
N ILE A 238 0.36 22.93 14.64
CA ILE A 238 1.13 22.18 13.65
C ILE A 238 1.15 20.69 13.96
N LYS A 239 1.54 20.33 15.19
CA LYS A 239 1.55 18.92 15.63
C LYS A 239 0.17 18.27 15.58
N ASN A 240 -0.88 19.02 15.93
CA ASN A 240 -2.26 18.54 15.83
C ASN A 240 -2.69 18.30 14.37
N GLY A 241 -2.34 19.21 13.45
CA GLY A 241 -2.62 19.06 12.03
C GLY A 241 -1.96 17.80 11.44
N GLU A 242 -0.70 17.55 11.77
CA GLU A 242 0.01 16.34 11.35
C GLU A 242 -0.60 15.08 11.96
N MET A 243 -0.91 15.08 13.25
CA MET A 243 -1.54 13.95 13.93
C MET A 243 -2.89 13.57 13.30
N LEU A 244 -3.69 14.55 12.86
CA LEU A 244 -4.94 14.30 12.14
C LEU A 244 -4.70 13.63 10.78
N ILE A 245 -3.68 14.05 10.04
CA ILE A 245 -3.34 13.48 8.73
C ILE A 245 -2.81 12.05 8.88
N ILE A 246 -1.93 11.80 9.85
CA ILE A 246 -1.41 10.45 10.15
C ILE A 246 -2.55 9.53 10.58
N ASN A 247 -3.52 10.01 11.37
CA ASN A 247 -4.69 9.22 11.73
C ASN A 247 -5.54 8.84 10.51
N LYS A 248 -5.73 9.76 9.55
CA LYS A 248 -6.41 9.44 8.28
C LYS A 248 -5.65 8.39 7.47
N LEU A 249 -4.31 8.52 7.40
CA LEU A 249 -3.45 7.53 6.74
C LEU A 249 -3.57 6.16 7.42
N LYS A 250 -3.56 6.12 8.76
CA LYS A 250 -3.75 4.91 9.54
C LYS A 250 -5.06 4.21 9.20
N SER A 251 -6.17 4.95 9.17
CA SER A 251 -7.48 4.38 8.81
C SER A 251 -7.44 3.77 7.41
N ALA A 252 -6.89 4.47 6.41
CA ALA A 252 -6.80 3.95 5.04
C ALA A 252 -5.93 2.68 4.94
N VAL A 253 -4.78 2.66 5.63
CA VAL A 253 -3.89 1.49 5.64
C VAL A 253 -4.54 0.31 6.37
N GLN A 254 -5.27 0.55 7.46
CA GLN A 254 -6.03 -0.48 8.16
C GLN A 254 -7.11 -1.08 7.26
N ASP A 255 -7.85 -0.26 6.53
CA ASP A 255 -8.88 -0.71 5.59
C ASP A 255 -8.26 -1.60 4.49
N ILE A 256 -7.11 -1.22 3.93
CA ILE A 256 -6.39 -2.01 2.92
C ILE A 256 -6.01 -3.39 3.49
N HIS A 257 -5.46 -3.42 4.70
CA HIS A 257 -5.04 -4.67 5.33
C HIS A 257 -6.23 -5.61 5.55
N LEU A 258 -7.34 -5.08 6.07
CA LEU A 258 -8.56 -5.84 6.32
C LEU A 258 -9.13 -6.44 5.04
N TYR A 259 -9.23 -5.65 3.96
CA TYR A 259 -9.69 -6.16 2.66
C TYR A 259 -8.72 -7.15 2.02
N THR A 260 -7.41 -7.00 2.25
CA THR A 260 -6.40 -7.94 1.76
C THR A 260 -6.51 -9.29 2.47
N GLU A 261 -6.78 -9.30 3.77
CA GLU A 261 -7.01 -10.53 4.54
C GLU A 261 -8.34 -11.20 4.15
N GLU A 262 -9.41 -10.43 3.98
CA GLU A 262 -10.68 -10.96 3.48
C GLU A 262 -10.50 -11.62 2.10
N LYS A 263 -9.71 -10.99 1.22
CA LYS A 263 -9.36 -11.56 -0.09
C LYS A 263 -8.56 -12.86 0.01
N SER A 264 -7.60 -12.96 0.93
CA SER A 264 -6.79 -14.19 1.08
C SER A 264 -7.63 -15.38 1.52
N GLN A 265 -8.57 -15.17 2.45
CA GLN A 265 -9.52 -16.20 2.88
C GLN A 265 -10.45 -16.65 1.76
N LEU A 266 -10.91 -15.72 0.90
CA LEU A 266 -11.73 -16.06 -0.27
C LEU A 266 -10.93 -16.84 -1.32
N LEU A 267 -9.65 -16.50 -1.50
CA LEU A 267 -8.75 -17.19 -2.43
C LEU A 267 -8.48 -18.64 -2.01
N GLU A 268 -8.43 -18.91 -0.70
CA GLU A 268 -8.36 -20.27 -0.16
C GLU A 268 -9.65 -21.07 -0.43
N LYS A 269 -10.82 -20.43 -0.24
CA LYS A 269 -12.12 -21.04 -0.58
C LYS A 269 -12.28 -21.30 -2.07
N GLU A 270 -11.78 -20.42 -2.94
CA GLU A 270 -11.77 -20.62 -4.39
C GLU A 270 -10.95 -21.86 -4.77
N LYS A 271 -9.75 -22.03 -4.18
CA LYS A 271 -8.90 -23.21 -4.41
C LYS A 271 -9.60 -24.51 -4.03
N ASP A 272 -10.22 -24.57 -2.85
CA ASP A 272 -10.97 -25.76 -2.40
C ASP A 272 -12.15 -26.08 -3.36
N LEU A 273 -12.90 -25.07 -3.81
CA LEU A 273 -13.97 -25.27 -4.78
C LEU A 273 -13.47 -25.77 -6.14
N ILE A 274 -12.35 -25.24 -6.64
CA ILE A 274 -11.73 -25.70 -7.89
C ILE A 274 -11.32 -27.17 -7.77
N GLN A 275 -10.69 -27.56 -6.65
CA GLN A 275 -10.31 -28.95 -6.41
C GLN A 275 -11.53 -29.88 -6.39
N ARG A 276 -12.63 -29.48 -5.73
CA ARG A 276 -13.88 -30.25 -5.73
C ARG A 276 -14.48 -30.39 -7.13
N ILE A 277 -14.47 -29.32 -7.93
CA ILE A 277 -14.96 -29.37 -9.33
C ILE A 277 -14.08 -30.29 -10.19
N GLN A 278 -12.76 -30.26 -10.01
CA GLN A 278 -11.84 -31.16 -10.70
C GLN A 278 -12.11 -32.62 -10.33
N LYS A 279 -12.29 -32.92 -9.03
CA LYS A 279 -12.66 -34.25 -8.55
C LYS A 279 -13.93 -34.77 -9.23
N TYR A 280 -15.01 -33.99 -9.21
CA TYR A 280 -16.25 -34.39 -9.89
C TYR A 280 -16.11 -34.50 -11.41
N THR A 281 -15.20 -33.74 -12.02
CA THR A 281 -14.92 -33.87 -13.45
C THR A 281 -14.23 -35.18 -13.78
N ASN A 282 -13.26 -35.58 -12.96
CA ASN A 282 -12.60 -36.88 -13.13
C ASN A 282 -13.57 -38.04 -12.90
N GLU A 283 -14.40 -37.98 -11.85
CA GLU A 283 -15.42 -38.99 -11.58
C GLU A 283 -16.41 -39.12 -12.75
N ILE A 284 -16.86 -38.00 -13.35
CA ILE A 284 -17.73 -38.02 -14.53
C ILE A 284 -17.01 -38.69 -15.72
N ASN A 285 -15.75 -38.35 -15.96
CA ASN A 285 -14.97 -38.96 -17.05
C ASN A 285 -14.80 -40.48 -16.85
N ASP A 286 -14.58 -40.93 -15.61
CA ASP A 286 -14.47 -42.36 -15.28
C ASP A 286 -15.79 -43.08 -15.57
N PHE A 287 -16.94 -42.49 -15.19
CA PHE A 287 -18.26 -43.03 -15.52
C PHE A 287 -18.54 -43.04 -17.03
N GLU A 288 -18.09 -42.04 -17.79
CA GLU A 288 -18.22 -42.02 -19.26
C GLU A 288 -17.40 -43.14 -19.93
N VAL A 289 -16.22 -43.48 -19.38
CA VAL A 289 -15.42 -44.62 -19.86
C VAL A 289 -16.12 -45.94 -19.53
N GLU A 290 -16.67 -46.08 -18.33
CA GLU A 290 -17.44 -47.27 -17.94
C GLU A 290 -18.69 -47.46 -18.80
N GLU A 291 -19.42 -46.38 -19.11
CA GLU A 291 -20.59 -46.40 -19.99
C GLU A 291 -20.20 -46.96 -21.37
N LYS A 292 -19.18 -46.37 -22.02
CA LYS A 292 -18.69 -46.85 -23.33
C LYS A 292 -18.27 -48.31 -23.32
N LEU A 293 -17.65 -48.77 -22.23
CA LEU A 293 -17.17 -50.14 -22.12
C LEU A 293 -18.33 -51.15 -21.94
N ILE A 294 -19.42 -50.75 -21.30
CA ILE A 294 -20.64 -51.56 -21.19
C ILE A 294 -21.41 -51.56 -22.52
N GLU A 295 -21.50 -50.43 -23.21
CA GLU A 295 -22.12 -50.35 -24.54
C GLU A 295 -21.44 -51.27 -25.57
N LEU A 296 -20.09 -51.29 -25.58
CA LEU A 296 -19.32 -52.20 -26.42
C LEU A 296 -19.59 -53.68 -26.08
N LYS A 297 -19.77 -54.02 -24.80
CA LYS A 297 -20.12 -55.40 -24.39
C LYS A 297 -21.52 -55.80 -24.83
N ILE A 298 -22.48 -54.88 -24.81
CA ILE A 298 -23.84 -55.12 -25.31
C ILE A 298 -23.81 -55.33 -26.83
N GLN A 299 -23.05 -54.53 -27.58
CA GLN A 299 -22.87 -54.72 -29.03
C GLN A 299 -22.20 -56.05 -29.37
N HIS A 300 -21.16 -56.44 -28.62
CA HIS A 300 -20.48 -57.70 -28.87
C HIS A 300 -21.35 -58.92 -28.54
N ASN A 301 -22.13 -58.87 -27.45
CA ASN A 301 -23.09 -59.92 -27.10
C ASN A 301 -24.24 -60.02 -28.12
N GLY A 302 -24.65 -58.90 -28.72
CA GLY A 302 -25.64 -58.86 -29.80
C GLY A 302 -25.13 -59.39 -31.14
N ASN A 303 -23.81 -59.41 -31.37
CA ASN A 303 -23.22 -60.02 -32.57
C ASN A 303 -22.96 -61.52 -32.40
N LEU A 304 -22.62 -61.98 -31.18
CA LEU A 304 -22.46 -63.40 -30.85
C LEU A 304 -23.75 -64.22 -31.00
N SER A 305 -24.92 -63.58 -30.91
CA SER A 305 -26.20 -64.25 -31.19
C SER A 305 -26.46 -64.45 -32.69
N GLY A 306 -25.73 -63.76 -33.57
CA GLY A 306 -25.91 -63.84 -35.03
C GLY A 306 -24.84 -64.68 -35.77
N GLU A 307 -23.64 -64.83 -35.21
CA GLU A 307 -22.53 -65.52 -35.91
C GLU A 307 -22.53 -67.05 -35.71
N GLU A 308 -22.97 -67.57 -34.55
CA GLU A 308 -22.94 -69.01 -34.27
C GLU A 308 -24.09 -69.83 -34.90
N GLU A 309 -25.08 -69.19 -35.54
CA GLU A 309 -26.05 -69.92 -36.37
C GLU A 309 -25.40 -70.51 -37.64
N SER A 310 -24.15 -70.16 -37.97
CA SER A 310 -23.49 -70.52 -39.23
C SER A 310 -22.34 -71.55 -39.14
N GLU A 311 -21.90 -71.96 -37.94
CA GLU A 311 -20.69 -72.81 -37.78
C GLU A 311 -20.93 -74.28 -37.43
N ASP A 312 -22.17 -74.80 -37.47
CA ASP A 312 -22.44 -76.22 -37.12
C ASP A 312 -23.49 -76.87 -38.04
N GLU A 313 -23.26 -76.78 -39.35
CA GLU A 313 -24.09 -77.39 -40.41
C GLU A 313 -23.50 -78.66 -41.05
N SER A 314 -22.49 -79.30 -40.45
CA SER A 314 -21.95 -80.56 -41.00
C SER A 314 -21.78 -81.65 -39.94
N GLU A 315 -22.90 -82.12 -39.39
CA GLU A 315 -22.95 -83.47 -38.81
C GLU A 315 -24.00 -84.26 -39.59
N ASP A 316 -23.53 -85.34 -40.22
CA ASP A 316 -24.29 -86.19 -41.15
C ASP A 316 -25.66 -86.57 -40.56
N GLU A 317 -26.75 -86.16 -41.24
CA GLU A 317 -28.06 -86.76 -40.98
C GLU A 317 -27.98 -88.24 -41.38
N GLU A 318 -27.95 -89.15 -40.40
CA GLU A 318 -28.04 -90.59 -40.67
C GLU A 318 -29.37 -90.88 -41.39
N GLU A 319 -29.26 -91.20 -42.68
CA GLU A 319 -30.38 -91.47 -43.57
C GLU A 319 -31.11 -92.76 -43.16
N VAL A 320 -32.43 -92.72 -43.21
CA VAL A 320 -33.28 -93.84 -42.80
C VAL A 320 -33.32 -94.87 -43.95
N ASP A 321 -32.80 -96.09 -43.72
CA ASP A 321 -32.75 -97.14 -44.74
C ASP A 321 -34.14 -97.51 -45.28
N GLU A 322 -34.27 -97.58 -46.60
CA GLU A 322 -35.52 -97.97 -47.28
C GLU A 322 -35.81 -99.48 -47.10
N LEU A 323 -37.09 -99.84 -46.96
CA LEU A 323 -37.52 -101.23 -46.80
C LEU A 323 -37.42 -101.99 -48.11
N VAL A 324 -36.89 -103.22 -48.07
CA VAL A 324 -36.75 -104.05 -49.28
C VAL A 324 -38.06 -104.80 -49.52
N TYR A 325 -38.75 -104.45 -50.60
CA TYR A 325 -39.92 -105.17 -51.09
C TYR A 325 -39.49 -106.29 -52.04
N ALA A 326 -40.12 -107.45 -51.92
CA ALA A 326 -39.88 -108.57 -52.82
C ALA A 326 -40.62 -108.33 -54.14
N GLU A 327 -39.96 -107.68 -55.09
CA GLU A 327 -40.37 -107.66 -56.49
C GLU A 327 -39.42 -108.57 -57.30
N ASP A 328 -40.06 -109.47 -58.06
CA ASP A 328 -39.51 -110.38 -59.08
C ASP A 328 -38.56 -111.49 -58.61
N MET A 329 -39.15 -112.63 -58.21
CA MET A 329 -38.47 -113.93 -58.12
C MET A 329 -39.22 -114.96 -58.99
N ASP A 330 -39.10 -114.81 -60.30
CA ASP A 330 -39.57 -115.80 -61.28
C ASP A 330 -38.49 -116.86 -61.57
N GLU A 331 -38.94 -118.11 -61.49
CA GLU A 331 -38.44 -119.33 -62.14
C GLU A 331 -36.94 -119.67 -62.04
N ALA A 332 -36.56 -120.38 -60.96
CA ALA A 332 -35.77 -121.63 -61.05
C ALA A 332 -35.31 -122.14 -59.66
N PHE A 333 -36.23 -122.49 -58.75
CA PHE A 333 -35.86 -123.27 -57.54
C PHE A 333 -36.97 -124.25 -57.16
N THR A 334 -36.67 -125.55 -57.23
CA THR A 334 -37.56 -126.66 -56.84
C THR A 334 -37.29 -127.07 -55.39
N ASP A 335 -37.66 -126.24 -54.42
CA ASP A 335 -38.00 -126.69 -53.06
C ASP A 335 -38.86 -125.65 -52.32
N SER A 336 -40.09 -126.03 -51.97
CA SER A 336 -41.12 -125.15 -51.35
C SER A 336 -40.71 -124.63 -49.96
N LYS A 337 -39.71 -125.23 -49.32
CA LYS A 337 -39.23 -124.81 -47.98
C LYS A 337 -38.20 -123.68 -48.03
N GLU A 338 -37.57 -123.43 -49.17
CA GLU A 338 -36.50 -122.42 -49.28
C GLU A 338 -37.06 -121.02 -49.57
N ILE A 339 -38.19 -120.94 -50.28
CA ILE A 339 -38.94 -119.69 -50.52
C ILE A 339 -39.56 -119.14 -49.23
N GLU A 340 -40.15 -119.99 -48.39
CA GLU A 340 -40.69 -119.57 -47.09
C GLU A 340 -39.60 -119.14 -46.11
N ARG A 341 -38.44 -119.83 -46.13
CA ARG A 341 -37.30 -119.48 -45.27
C ARG A 341 -36.73 -118.11 -45.63
N ARG A 342 -36.58 -117.80 -46.93
CA ARG A 342 -36.17 -116.46 -47.39
C ARG A 342 -37.22 -115.37 -47.16
N LYS A 343 -38.52 -115.66 -47.31
CA LYS A 343 -39.59 -114.70 -46.95
C LYS A 343 -39.58 -114.36 -45.46
N TYR A 344 -39.35 -115.36 -44.61
CA TYR A 344 -39.23 -115.18 -43.16
C TYR A 344 -37.95 -114.43 -42.78
N GLU A 345 -36.83 -114.72 -43.44
CA GLU A 345 -35.56 -113.97 -43.28
C GLU A 345 -35.72 -112.51 -43.72
N LEU A 346 -36.38 -112.24 -44.86
CA LEU A 346 -36.69 -110.90 -45.33
C LEU A 346 -37.63 -110.17 -44.36
N GLN A 347 -38.63 -110.86 -43.81
CA GLN A 347 -39.50 -110.29 -42.76
C GLN A 347 -38.72 -109.97 -41.48
N GLN A 348 -37.79 -110.83 -41.05
CA GLN A 348 -36.93 -110.54 -39.91
C GLN A 348 -35.97 -109.38 -40.18
N GLU A 349 -35.44 -109.28 -41.39
CA GLU A 349 -34.54 -108.20 -41.79
C GLU A 349 -35.28 -106.85 -41.87
N ASN A 350 -36.46 -106.82 -42.50
CA ASN A 350 -37.31 -105.63 -42.54
C ASN A 350 -37.80 -105.22 -41.13
N ALA A 351 -38.12 -106.18 -40.25
CA ALA A 351 -38.47 -105.88 -38.86
C ALA A 351 -37.28 -105.30 -38.07
N ARG A 352 -36.05 -105.77 -38.33
CA ARG A 352 -34.82 -105.18 -37.76
C ARG A 352 -34.57 -103.77 -38.29
N ARG A 353 -34.76 -103.54 -39.58
CA ARG A 353 -34.64 -102.19 -40.20
C ARG A 353 -35.69 -101.21 -39.70
N GLN A 354 -36.94 -101.63 -39.51
CA GLN A 354 -37.96 -100.77 -38.91
C GLN A 354 -37.60 -100.37 -37.47
N LYS A 355 -37.07 -101.30 -36.68
CA LYS A 355 -36.57 -101.01 -35.32
C LYS A 355 -35.40 -100.03 -35.35
N TRP A 356 -34.43 -100.26 -36.23
CA TRP A 356 -33.28 -99.37 -36.44
C TRP A 356 -33.72 -97.96 -36.85
N ASN A 357 -34.60 -97.86 -37.83
CA ASN A 357 -35.15 -96.60 -38.33
C ASN A 357 -35.96 -95.84 -37.26
N GLN A 358 -36.68 -96.55 -36.40
CA GLN A 358 -37.39 -95.95 -35.28
C GLN A 358 -36.41 -95.43 -34.22
N GLU A 359 -35.37 -96.20 -33.88
CA GLU A 359 -34.30 -95.77 -32.96
C GLU A 359 -33.48 -94.58 -33.50
N VAL A 360 -33.25 -94.51 -34.82
CA VAL A 360 -32.56 -93.38 -35.47
C VAL A 360 -33.44 -92.11 -35.42
N ARG A 361 -34.74 -92.22 -35.68
CA ARG A 361 -35.67 -91.07 -35.56
C ARG A 361 -35.78 -90.57 -34.12
N GLU A 362 -35.87 -91.47 -33.15
CA GLU A 362 -35.92 -91.12 -31.73
C GLU A 362 -34.59 -90.48 -31.27
N ARG A 363 -33.43 -90.97 -31.74
CA ARG A 363 -32.13 -90.33 -31.50
C ARG A 363 -32.03 -88.95 -32.15
N ASN A 364 -32.49 -88.77 -33.37
CA ASN A 364 -32.45 -87.49 -34.07
C ASN A 364 -33.41 -86.47 -33.45
N GLN A 365 -34.62 -86.88 -33.04
CA GLN A 365 -35.54 -86.04 -32.26
C GLN A 365 -34.94 -85.66 -30.91
N LEU A 366 -34.36 -86.61 -30.17
CA LEU A 366 -33.71 -86.31 -28.90
C LEU A 366 -32.53 -85.35 -29.09
N ARG A 367 -31.73 -85.49 -30.15
CA ARG A 367 -30.64 -84.56 -30.49
C ARG A 367 -31.15 -83.16 -30.82
N GLN A 368 -32.22 -83.05 -31.62
CA GLN A 368 -32.88 -81.78 -31.93
C GLN A 368 -33.45 -81.13 -30.67
N ASP A 369 -34.16 -81.88 -29.82
CA ASP A 369 -34.70 -81.38 -28.56
C ASP A 369 -33.58 -80.93 -27.62
N THR A 370 -32.49 -81.69 -27.52
CA THR A 370 -31.32 -81.31 -26.70
C THR A 370 -30.58 -80.10 -27.28
N ARG A 371 -30.62 -79.88 -28.61
CA ARG A 371 -30.07 -78.68 -29.28
C ARG A 371 -30.95 -77.47 -29.00
N MET A 372 -32.26 -77.60 -29.17
CA MET A 372 -33.25 -76.55 -28.89
C MET A 372 -33.23 -76.14 -27.43
N GLU A 373 -33.09 -77.09 -26.50
CA GLU A 373 -32.95 -76.83 -25.06
C GLU A 373 -31.65 -76.07 -24.74
N ARG A 374 -30.53 -76.42 -25.41
CA ARG A 374 -29.26 -75.68 -25.27
C ARG A 374 -29.34 -74.25 -25.81
N VAL A 375 -29.97 -74.06 -26.98
CA VAL A 375 -30.19 -72.74 -27.58
C VAL A 375 -31.10 -71.89 -26.70
N ARG A 376 -32.19 -72.47 -26.18
CA ARG A 376 -33.12 -71.78 -25.26
C ARG A 376 -32.43 -71.37 -23.96
N ASN A 377 -31.67 -72.27 -23.34
CA ASN A 377 -30.94 -71.96 -22.11
C ASN A 377 -29.83 -70.91 -22.34
N LYS A 378 -29.12 -70.95 -23.47
CA LYS A 378 -28.12 -69.93 -23.86
C LYS A 378 -28.78 -68.57 -24.13
N SER A 379 -29.91 -68.55 -24.83
CA SER A 379 -30.73 -67.35 -25.08
C SER A 379 -31.24 -66.72 -23.78
N GLU A 380 -31.79 -67.52 -22.86
CA GLU A 380 -32.24 -67.04 -21.55
C GLU A 380 -31.09 -66.49 -20.70
N MET A 381 -29.91 -67.12 -20.76
CA MET A 381 -28.71 -66.64 -20.08
C MET A 381 -28.23 -65.30 -20.64
N LEU A 382 -28.16 -65.15 -21.96
CA LEU A 382 -27.77 -63.91 -22.63
C LEU A 382 -28.76 -62.78 -22.34
N SER A 383 -30.07 -63.06 -22.37
CA SER A 383 -31.11 -62.08 -22.05
C SER A 383 -31.02 -61.58 -20.59
N LYS A 384 -30.75 -62.47 -19.63
CA LYS A 384 -30.48 -62.07 -18.23
C LYS A 384 -29.23 -61.20 -18.11
N LEU A 385 -28.17 -61.53 -18.85
CA LEU A 385 -26.91 -60.80 -18.84
C LEU A 385 -27.06 -59.40 -19.44
N GLU A 386 -27.80 -59.27 -20.55
CA GLU A 386 -28.15 -57.97 -21.14
C GLU A 386 -29.01 -57.12 -20.21
N MET A 387 -30.02 -57.72 -19.55
CA MET A 387 -30.87 -57.00 -18.61
C MET A 387 -30.06 -56.46 -17.42
N GLU A 388 -29.11 -57.25 -16.91
CA GLU A 388 -28.19 -56.82 -15.84
C GLU A 388 -27.25 -55.70 -16.31
N GLN A 389 -26.73 -55.78 -17.54
CA GLN A 389 -25.90 -54.73 -18.13
C GLN A 389 -26.68 -53.42 -18.34
N LYS A 390 -27.93 -53.49 -18.85
CA LYS A 390 -28.83 -52.33 -19.00
C LYS A 390 -29.17 -51.68 -17.65
N LEU A 391 -29.37 -52.49 -16.61
CA LEU A 391 -29.60 -51.99 -15.25
C LEU A 391 -28.36 -51.27 -14.69
N LYS A 392 -27.16 -51.80 -14.94
CA LYS A 392 -25.89 -51.14 -14.58
C LYS A 392 -25.72 -49.81 -15.31
N LEU A 393 -26.01 -49.77 -16.62
CA LEU A 393 -25.97 -48.56 -17.44
C LEU A 393 -26.91 -47.48 -16.89
N SER A 394 -28.16 -47.85 -16.56
CA SER A 394 -29.12 -46.92 -15.95
C SER A 394 -28.61 -46.33 -14.63
N LYS A 395 -27.99 -47.13 -13.76
CA LYS A 395 -27.40 -46.64 -12.50
C LYS A 395 -26.25 -45.67 -12.74
N ILE A 396 -25.35 -46.00 -13.67
CA ILE A 396 -24.24 -45.11 -14.06
C ILE A 396 -24.77 -43.76 -14.56
N ASN A 397 -25.79 -43.78 -15.43
CA ASN A 397 -26.36 -42.54 -15.98
C ASN A 397 -27.05 -41.69 -14.90
N THR A 398 -27.75 -42.32 -13.95
CA THR A 398 -28.31 -41.56 -12.81
C THR A 398 -27.23 -40.93 -11.92
N ASN A 399 -26.12 -41.64 -11.65
CA ASN A 399 -25.01 -41.12 -10.86
C ASN A 399 -24.29 -39.98 -11.59
N MET A 400 -24.07 -40.14 -12.90
CA MET A 400 -23.47 -39.11 -13.76
C MET A 400 -24.30 -37.83 -13.81
N GLN A 401 -25.63 -37.95 -13.93
CA GLN A 401 -26.55 -36.81 -13.87
C GLN A 401 -26.48 -36.10 -12.51
N GLN A 402 -26.47 -36.84 -11.39
CA GLN A 402 -26.34 -36.25 -10.05
C GLN A 402 -25.02 -35.50 -9.86
N LEU A 403 -23.91 -36.07 -10.34
CA LEU A 403 -22.60 -35.42 -10.29
C LEU A 403 -22.54 -34.17 -11.18
N THR A 404 -23.18 -34.20 -12.34
CA THR A 404 -23.27 -33.05 -13.25
C THR A 404 -24.03 -31.89 -12.60
N VAL A 405 -25.15 -32.17 -11.92
CA VAL A 405 -25.90 -31.16 -11.15
C VAL A 405 -25.04 -30.58 -10.03
N ARG A 406 -24.37 -31.42 -9.23
CA ARG A 406 -23.47 -30.95 -8.15
C ARG A 406 -22.32 -30.10 -8.67
N LYS A 407 -21.70 -30.51 -9.79
CA LYS A 407 -20.64 -29.74 -10.47
C LYS A 407 -21.15 -28.37 -10.91
N ASN A 408 -22.34 -28.29 -11.50
CA ASN A 408 -22.93 -27.03 -11.93
C ASN A 408 -23.26 -26.10 -10.75
N GLN A 409 -23.78 -26.65 -9.64
CA GLN A 409 -24.00 -25.86 -8.42
C GLN A 409 -22.70 -25.28 -7.85
N LEU A 410 -21.61 -26.05 -7.85
CA LEU A 410 -20.30 -25.55 -7.43
C LEU A 410 -19.75 -24.48 -8.37
N LYS A 411 -19.96 -24.62 -9.69
CA LYS A 411 -19.59 -23.57 -10.65
C LYS A 411 -20.31 -22.25 -10.38
N THR A 412 -21.61 -22.29 -10.07
CA THR A 412 -22.37 -21.07 -9.72
C THR A 412 -21.80 -20.40 -8.46
N ARG A 413 -21.53 -21.17 -7.41
CA ARG A 413 -20.90 -20.64 -6.17
C ARG A 413 -19.51 -20.06 -6.41
N LEU A 414 -18.75 -20.65 -7.32
CA LEU A 414 -17.44 -20.15 -7.72
C LEU A 414 -17.54 -18.81 -8.45
N GLU A 415 -18.56 -18.64 -9.30
CA GLU A 415 -18.82 -17.36 -9.97
C GLU A 415 -19.25 -16.26 -8.98
N GLU A 416 -20.11 -16.61 -8.00
CA GLU A 416 -20.49 -15.71 -6.91
C GLU A 416 -19.27 -15.25 -6.10
N LEU A 417 -18.39 -16.18 -5.72
CA LEU A 417 -17.15 -15.86 -5.02
C LEU A 417 -16.25 -14.94 -5.84
N ARG A 418 -16.07 -15.19 -7.13
CA ARG A 418 -15.28 -14.30 -8.00
C ARG A 418 -15.85 -12.89 -8.07
N ASN A 419 -17.17 -12.74 -8.05
CA ASN A 419 -17.80 -11.43 -8.02
C ASN A 419 -17.53 -10.72 -6.68
N THR A 420 -17.64 -11.42 -5.55
CA THR A 420 -17.26 -10.84 -4.24
C THR A 420 -15.78 -10.43 -4.18
N MET A 421 -14.87 -11.20 -4.80
CA MET A 421 -13.46 -10.83 -4.88
C MET A 421 -13.23 -9.57 -5.73
N LYS A 422 -13.96 -9.40 -6.84
CA LYS A 422 -13.92 -8.16 -7.63
C LYS A 422 -14.41 -6.96 -6.83
N GLU A 423 -15.45 -7.11 -6.02
CA GLU A 423 -15.94 -6.04 -5.13
C GLU A 423 -14.94 -5.68 -4.02
N ILE A 424 -14.17 -6.64 -3.53
CA ILE A 424 -13.10 -6.37 -2.56
C ILE A 424 -11.94 -5.65 -3.26
N ASP A 425 -11.59 -6.03 -4.49
CA ASP A 425 -10.56 -5.35 -5.26
C ASP A 425 -10.88 -3.89 -5.55
N THR A 426 -12.16 -3.56 -5.81
CA THR A 426 -12.58 -2.16 -5.95
C THR A 426 -12.43 -1.40 -4.63
N LYS A 427 -12.82 -1.99 -3.49
CA LYS A 427 -12.64 -1.39 -2.16
C LYS A 427 -11.17 -1.17 -1.79
N ILE A 428 -10.28 -2.11 -2.14
CA ILE A 428 -8.82 -1.93 -1.97
C ILE A 428 -8.35 -0.73 -2.77
N ARG A 429 -8.76 -0.61 -4.03
CA ARG A 429 -8.36 0.51 -4.91
C ARG A 429 -8.86 1.87 -4.38
N GLU A 430 -10.09 1.92 -3.89
CA GLU A 430 -10.65 3.12 -3.25
C GLU A 430 -9.89 3.51 -1.99
N SER A 431 -9.50 2.53 -1.17
CA SER A 431 -8.72 2.78 0.03
C SER A 431 -7.28 3.21 -0.28
N ASP A 432 -6.67 2.65 -1.34
CA ASP A 432 -5.39 3.12 -1.87
C ASP A 432 -5.46 4.56 -2.37
N GLU A 433 -6.57 4.96 -3.00
CA GLU A 433 -6.77 6.35 -3.40
C GLU A 433 -6.88 7.28 -2.17
N LYS A 434 -7.60 6.86 -1.12
CA LYS A 434 -7.66 7.59 0.16
C LYS A 434 -6.28 7.70 0.82
N LYS A 435 -5.49 6.61 0.79
CA LYS A 435 -4.11 6.58 1.28
C LYS A 435 -3.25 7.59 0.51
N ASN A 436 -3.33 7.59 -0.82
CA ASN A 436 -2.55 8.52 -1.66
C ASN A 436 -2.97 9.97 -1.45
N LYS A 437 -4.27 10.26 -1.30
CA LYS A 437 -4.76 11.61 -0.96
C LYS A 437 -4.29 12.07 0.42
N ALA A 438 -4.33 11.18 1.42
CA ALA A 438 -3.81 11.48 2.75
C ALA A 438 -2.28 11.70 2.73
N PHE A 439 -1.57 10.93 1.92
CA PHE A 439 -0.14 11.09 1.71
C PHE A 439 0.20 12.42 1.03
N GLU A 440 -0.49 12.77 -0.05
CA GLU A 440 -0.37 14.06 -0.72
C GLU A 440 -0.66 15.21 0.24
N ALA A 441 -1.73 15.11 1.03
CA ALA A 441 -2.04 16.09 2.07
C ALA A 441 -0.92 16.20 3.13
N THR A 442 -0.23 15.11 3.45
CA THR A 442 0.94 15.12 4.34
C THR A 442 2.08 15.93 3.73
N VAL A 443 2.34 15.74 2.43
CA VAL A 443 3.37 16.48 1.69
C VAL A 443 2.99 17.95 1.53
N THR A 444 1.74 18.27 1.20
CA THR A 444 1.27 19.66 1.06
C THR A 444 1.26 20.40 2.39
N HIS A 445 0.81 19.75 3.47
CA HIS A 445 0.87 20.32 4.82
C HIS A 445 2.31 20.70 5.19
N ARG A 446 3.29 19.91 4.73
CA ARG A 446 4.72 20.20 4.90
C ARG A 446 5.22 21.33 4.02
N GLN A 447 4.78 21.40 2.76
CA GLN A 447 5.13 22.50 1.86
C GLN A 447 4.65 23.86 2.40
N ARG A 448 3.50 23.88 3.07
CA ARG A 448 2.95 25.07 3.72
C ARG A 448 3.91 25.70 4.75
N TYR A 449 4.83 24.94 5.33
CA TYR A 449 5.82 25.46 6.28
C TYR A 449 6.92 26.27 5.58
N ILE A 450 7.39 25.78 4.44
CA ILE A 450 8.35 26.48 3.60
C ILE A 450 7.71 27.80 3.12
N ASP A 451 6.46 27.73 2.68
CA ASP A 451 5.71 28.90 2.23
C ASP A 451 5.44 29.90 3.36
N LEU A 452 5.24 29.45 4.60
CA LEU A 452 5.04 30.34 5.75
C LEU A 452 6.31 31.12 6.10
N SER A 453 7.48 30.47 6.06
CA SER A 453 8.78 31.12 6.23
C SER A 453 8.99 32.19 5.15
N ASP A 454 8.74 31.85 3.88
CA ASP A 454 8.87 32.78 2.76
C ASP A 454 7.88 33.94 2.83
N THR A 455 6.63 33.68 3.23
CA THR A 455 5.60 34.70 3.38
C THR A 455 5.97 35.67 4.50
N LEU A 456 6.43 35.17 5.65
CA LEU A 456 6.86 36.03 6.76
C LEU A 456 8.11 36.84 6.37
N ASN A 457 9.07 36.23 5.69
CA ASN A 457 10.25 36.95 5.18
C ASN A 457 9.85 38.08 4.21
N ARG A 458 8.87 37.82 3.34
CA ARG A 458 8.31 38.86 2.45
C ARG A 458 7.58 39.95 3.20
N GLU A 459 6.79 39.62 4.22
CA GLU A 459 6.11 40.62 5.07
C GLU A 459 7.14 41.48 5.83
N ILE A 460 8.18 40.88 6.39
CA ILE A 460 9.29 41.56 7.05
C ILE A 460 9.99 42.50 6.06
N ASP A 461 10.37 42.01 4.88
CA ASP A 461 11.03 42.80 3.85
C ASP A 461 10.14 43.94 3.33
N GLN A 462 8.83 43.70 3.21
CA GLN A 462 7.87 44.71 2.83
C GLN A 462 7.73 45.78 3.91
N HIS A 463 7.77 45.41 5.19
CA HIS A 463 7.79 46.36 6.31
C HIS A 463 9.09 47.16 6.36
N ILE A 464 10.25 46.56 6.11
CA ILE A 464 11.54 47.25 6.00
C ILE A 464 11.52 48.24 4.82
N LYS A 465 11.01 47.83 3.66
CA LYS A 465 10.89 48.73 2.49
C LYS A 465 9.90 49.87 2.75
N THR A 466 8.83 49.60 3.48
CA THR A 466 7.84 50.62 3.83
C THR A 466 8.39 51.59 4.88
N SER A 467 9.14 51.13 5.88
CA SER A 467 9.81 51.99 6.85
C SER A 467 10.92 52.83 6.21
N GLN A 468 11.62 52.30 5.21
CA GLN A 468 12.60 53.05 4.41
C GLN A 468 11.96 54.08 3.47
N ARG A 469 10.72 53.86 2.98
CA ARG A 469 9.99 54.88 2.19
C ARG A 469 9.56 56.11 2.99
N TYR A 470 9.49 56.01 4.32
CA TYR A 470 9.32 57.17 5.21
C TYR A 470 10.67 57.79 5.63
N GLY A 471 11.80 57.21 5.20
CA GLY A 471 13.12 57.79 5.37
C GLY A 471 13.45 58.80 4.29
N CYS A 472 12.97 60.04 4.47
CA CYS A 472 13.65 61.30 4.12
C CYS A 472 12.61 62.44 4.05
N ASN A 473 12.07 62.83 5.20
CA ASN A 473 11.68 64.22 5.40
C ASN A 473 12.15 64.64 6.80
N PRO A 474 12.82 65.81 6.94
CA PRO A 474 13.22 66.33 8.25
C PRO A 474 12.02 66.58 9.20
N CYS A 475 10.79 66.41 8.70
CA CYS A 475 9.53 66.51 9.43
C CYS A 475 9.26 65.34 10.39
N ASP A 476 9.81 64.14 10.16
CA ASP A 476 9.64 62.99 11.07
C ASP A 476 10.49 63.10 12.35
N PHE A 477 11.43 64.06 12.41
CA PHE A 477 12.21 64.36 13.60
C PHE A 477 11.35 64.96 14.74
N PHE A 478 10.19 65.56 14.40
CA PHE A 478 9.29 66.22 15.34
C PHE A 478 7.91 65.54 15.50
N ASN A 479 7.58 64.52 14.72
CA ASN A 479 6.20 63.97 14.64
C ASN A 479 6.02 62.54 15.19
N THR A 480 6.90 62.05 16.07
CA THR A 480 6.69 60.82 16.86
C THR A 480 6.94 61.01 18.34
#